data_AF-A0A319DWM4-F1
#
_entry.id   AF-A0A319DWM4-F1
#
_cell.length_a   1.000
_cell.length_b   1.000
_cell.length_c   1.000
_cell.angle_alpha   90.00
_cell.angle_beta   90.00
_cell.angle_gamma   90.00
#
_symmetry.space_group_name_H-M   'P 1'
#
loop_
_entity.id
_entity.type
_entity.pdbx_description
1 polymer ?
#
loop_
_entity_poly.entity_id
_entity_poly.type
_entity_poly.pdbx_seq_one_letter_code
_entity_poly.pdbx_strand_id
1 'polypeptide(L)'
;MASTHVFDCASSCPHTVIQVGRPLAGETWIVDTTGCQYGFREVLVPSDRYLQERACQPPQRPVPYDATETKDLDYFATLPFMTQTRAQRENLQRERQSRLRFAEFVKTSVSADVLDGSNVEFKNKLEVFTSGLKRHLEKPAASY
;
A
#
# COMPACT_ATOMS: atom_id res chain seq x y z
N MET A 1 7.91 16.31 7.73
CA MET A 1 7.15 15.16 8.24
C MET A 1 6.04 14.87 7.25
N ALA A 2 6.01 13.67 6.66
CA ALA A 2 4.80 13.18 6.04
C ALA A 2 3.81 12.93 7.18
N SER A 3 2.76 13.72 7.25
CA SER A 3 1.62 13.41 8.12
C SER A 3 0.73 12.49 7.32
N THR A 4 0.34 11.34 7.87
CA THR A 4 -0.58 10.44 7.17
C THR A 4 -2.00 10.73 7.60
N HIS A 5 -2.88 10.83 6.62
CA HIS A 5 -4.28 11.21 6.80
C HIS A 5 -5.15 10.19 6.09
N VAL A 6 -5.97 9.46 6.83
CA VAL A 6 -7.07 8.64 6.28
C VAL A 6 -8.21 9.57 5.87
N PHE A 7 -8.85 9.32 4.73
CA PHE A 7 -10.07 10.02 4.30
C PHE A 7 -11.20 9.02 4.17
N ASP A 8 -12.42 9.44 4.48
CA ASP A 8 -13.63 8.67 4.17
C ASP A 8 -14.26 9.30 2.92
N CYS A 9 -14.13 8.63 1.79
CA CYS A 9 -14.54 9.15 0.49
C CYS A 9 -15.99 8.77 0.19
N ALA A 10 -16.81 9.76 -0.17
CA ALA A 10 -18.23 9.65 -0.49
C ALA A 10 -18.55 8.91 -1.82
N SER A 11 -17.65 8.05 -2.29
CA SER A 11 -18.01 7.03 -3.26
C SER A 11 -18.84 5.96 -2.54
N SER A 12 -19.58 5.12 -3.26
CA SER A 12 -20.40 4.04 -2.68
C SER A 12 -19.62 3.02 -1.82
N CYS A 13 -18.29 3.17 -1.71
CA CYS A 13 -17.42 2.42 -0.83
C CYS A 13 -16.41 3.36 -0.14
N PRO A 14 -16.43 3.46 1.21
CA PRO A 14 -15.35 4.06 1.99
C PRO A 14 -14.02 3.39 1.69
N HIS A 15 -12.95 4.16 1.51
CA HIS A 15 -11.60 3.61 1.31
C HIS A 15 -10.52 4.51 1.88
N THR A 16 -9.38 3.93 2.24
CA THR A 16 -8.29 4.64 2.91
C THR A 16 -7.31 5.23 1.89
N VAL A 17 -7.00 6.51 2.05
CA VAL A 17 -5.92 7.18 1.34
C VAL A 17 -4.89 7.72 2.33
N ILE A 18 -3.73 8.12 1.82
CA ILE A 18 -2.64 8.71 2.58
C ILE A 18 -2.36 10.08 1.95
N GLN A 19 -2.68 11.17 2.65
CA GLN A 19 -2.17 12.47 2.24
C GLN A 19 -0.70 12.59 2.63
N VAL A 20 0.13 13.16 1.76
CA VAL A 20 1.56 13.38 1.97
C VAL A 20 1.86 14.84 1.63
N GLY A 21 2.45 15.55 2.58
CA GLY A 21 2.90 16.93 2.39
C GLY A 21 4.38 17.00 2.00
N ARG A 22 4.72 17.94 1.11
CA ARG A 22 6.10 18.40 0.86
C ARG A 22 6.24 19.83 1.40
N PRO A 23 6.62 20.00 2.69
CA PRO A 23 6.58 21.30 3.36
C PRO A 23 7.36 22.40 2.64
N LEU A 24 8.51 22.06 2.04
CA LEU A 24 9.36 23.01 1.33
C LEU A 24 8.77 23.49 -0.01
N ALA A 25 7.89 22.69 -0.63
CA ALA A 25 7.26 23.01 -1.91
C ALA A 25 5.83 23.54 -1.75
N GLY A 26 5.27 23.51 -0.53
CA GLY A 26 3.85 23.83 -0.30
C GLY A 26 2.87 22.84 -0.95
N GLU A 27 3.36 21.70 -1.43
CA GLU A 27 2.54 20.72 -2.15
C GLU A 27 1.94 19.70 -1.20
N THR A 28 0.70 19.28 -1.49
CA THR A 28 0.07 18.13 -0.85
C THR A 28 -0.45 17.16 -1.90
N TRP A 29 -0.22 15.88 -1.65
CA TRP A 29 -0.50 14.78 -2.56
C TRP A 29 -1.31 13.71 -1.84
N ILE A 30 -2.13 12.98 -2.57
CA ILE A 30 -2.89 11.83 -2.08
C ILE A 30 -2.31 10.58 -2.71
N VAL A 31 -1.97 9.60 -1.87
CA VAL A 31 -1.65 8.23 -2.24
C VAL A 31 -2.87 7.36 -1.93
N ASP A 32 -3.51 6.86 -2.98
CA ASP A 32 -4.67 5.97 -2.86
C ASP A 32 -4.20 4.53 -2.62
N THR A 33 -4.35 4.04 -1.37
CA THR A 33 -3.83 2.72 -0.99
C THR A 33 -4.64 1.57 -1.61
N THR A 34 -5.94 1.78 -1.81
CA THR A 34 -6.81 0.89 -2.58
C THR A 34 -6.40 0.91 -4.05
N GLY A 35 -6.09 2.10 -4.57
CA GLY A 35 -5.40 2.33 -5.84
C GLY A 35 -4.19 1.42 -6.05
N CYS A 36 -3.26 1.47 -5.10
CA CYS A 36 -2.04 0.67 -5.08
C CYS A 36 -2.34 -0.84 -5.11
N GLN A 37 -3.31 -1.28 -4.31
CA GLN A 37 -3.59 -2.70 -4.12
C GLN A 37 -4.23 -3.35 -5.35
N TYR A 38 -5.11 -2.62 -6.05
CA TYR A 38 -5.89 -3.17 -7.16
C TYR A 38 -5.44 -2.67 -8.54
N GLY A 39 -4.36 -1.88 -8.61
CA GLY A 39 -3.74 -1.46 -9.87
C GLY A 39 -4.50 -0.36 -10.61
N PHE A 40 -5.19 0.52 -9.89
CA PHE A 40 -5.81 1.69 -10.50
C PHE A 40 -4.74 2.70 -10.97
N ARG A 41 -5.03 3.51 -12.00
CA ARG A 41 -4.03 4.40 -12.60
C ARG A 41 -3.69 5.64 -11.76
N GLU A 42 -4.63 6.11 -10.96
CA GLU A 42 -4.53 7.38 -10.23
C GLU A 42 -4.09 7.17 -8.78
N VAL A 43 -2.94 6.48 -8.62
CA VAL A 43 -2.40 6.15 -7.29
C VAL A 43 -1.86 7.38 -6.58
N LEU A 44 -1.23 8.31 -7.31
CA LEU A 44 -0.64 9.53 -6.76
C LEU A 44 -1.25 10.75 -7.47
N VAL A 45 -2.01 11.57 -6.74
CA VAL A 45 -2.77 12.69 -7.30
C VAL A 45 -2.62 13.93 -6.41
N PRO A 46 -2.54 15.16 -6.95
CA PRO A 46 -2.60 16.36 -6.13
C PRO A 46 -3.86 16.37 -5.24
N SER A 47 -3.71 16.81 -3.99
CA SER A 47 -4.79 16.73 -2.99
C SER A 47 -6.08 17.42 -3.45
N ASP A 48 -5.97 18.63 -3.99
CA ASP A 48 -7.13 19.40 -4.42
C ASP A 48 -7.89 18.70 -5.56
N ARG A 49 -7.16 18.15 -6.53
CA ARG A 49 -7.72 17.39 -7.64
C ARG A 49 -8.45 16.15 -7.13
N TYR A 50 -7.83 15.39 -6.23
CA TYR A 50 -8.41 14.16 -5.68
C TYR A 50 -9.73 14.44 -4.95
N LEU A 51 -9.77 15.47 -4.11
CA LEU A 51 -10.96 15.85 -3.34
C LEU A 51 -12.08 16.37 -4.26
N GLN A 52 -11.74 17.15 -5.29
CA GLN A 52 -12.71 17.68 -6.25
C GLN A 52 -13.34 16.57 -7.11
N GLU A 53 -12.54 15.62 -7.61
CA GLU A 53 -13.01 14.56 -8.49
C GLU A 53 -13.81 13.48 -7.74
N ARG A 54 -13.47 13.21 -6.48
CA ARG A 54 -14.08 12.13 -5.69
C ARG A 54 -15.17 12.60 -4.73
N ALA A 55 -15.43 13.91 -4.68
CA ALA A 55 -16.38 14.53 -3.75
C ALA A 55 -16.20 14.07 -2.28
N CYS A 56 -14.97 13.72 -1.89
CA CYS A 56 -14.67 13.26 -0.55
C CYS A 56 -14.72 14.44 0.42
N GLN A 57 -15.35 14.26 1.57
CA GLN A 57 -15.15 15.20 2.66
C GLN A 57 -13.92 14.77 3.45
N PRO A 58 -12.91 15.64 3.62
CA PRO A 58 -11.84 15.37 4.58
C PRO A 58 -12.46 15.04 5.95
N PRO A 59 -12.02 13.98 6.63
CA PRO A 59 -12.45 13.77 7.99
C PRO A 59 -12.04 14.97 8.84
N GLN A 60 -12.88 15.29 9.84
CA GLN A 60 -12.67 16.45 10.71
C GLN A 60 -11.31 16.44 11.42
N ARG A 61 -10.69 15.26 11.56
CA ARG A 61 -9.32 15.11 12.07
C ARG A 61 -8.54 14.04 11.32
N PRO A 62 -7.25 14.30 11.03
CA PRO A 62 -6.29 13.28 10.62
C PRO A 62 -6.22 12.14 11.66
N VAL A 63 -6.18 10.90 11.18
CA VAL A 63 -5.86 9.73 12.00
C VAL A 63 -4.49 9.21 11.55
N PRO A 64 -3.56 8.92 12.49
CA PRO A 64 -2.30 8.28 12.15
C PRO A 64 -2.54 6.99 11.36
N TYR A 65 -1.76 6.77 10.30
CA TYR A 65 -1.80 5.52 9.55
C TYR A 65 -0.86 4.51 10.18
N ASP A 66 -1.47 3.57 10.88
CA ASP A 66 -0.85 2.49 11.63
C ASP A 66 -1.09 1.12 10.96
N ALA A 67 -1.42 1.13 9.67
CA ALA A 67 -1.61 -0.11 8.93
C ALA A 67 -0.29 -0.85 8.77
N THR A 68 -0.27 -2.10 9.20
CA THR A 68 0.80 -3.05 8.89
C THR A 68 0.43 -3.84 7.64
N GLU A 69 1.37 -4.61 7.11
CA GLU A 69 1.21 -5.39 5.89
C GLU A 69 0.10 -6.45 5.99
N THR A 70 -0.38 -6.74 7.21
CA THR A 70 -1.37 -7.78 7.45
C THR A 70 -2.54 -7.33 8.36
N LYS A 71 -2.65 -6.03 8.68
CA LYS A 71 -3.64 -5.52 9.64
C LYS A 71 -5.09 -5.82 9.22
N ASP A 72 -5.40 -5.73 7.93
CA ASP A 72 -6.69 -6.10 7.35
C ASP A 72 -6.97 -7.60 7.47
N LEU A 73 -5.96 -8.44 7.26
CA LEU A 73 -6.06 -9.89 7.44
C LEU A 73 -6.27 -10.27 8.91
N ASP A 74 -5.60 -9.57 9.82
CA ASP A 74 -5.80 -9.71 11.26
C ASP A 74 -7.23 -9.35 11.65
N TYR A 75 -7.78 -8.28 11.08
CA TYR A 75 -9.18 -7.92 11.23
C TYR A 75 -10.12 -8.99 10.64
N PHE A 76 -9.89 -9.46 9.41
CA PHE A 76 -10.71 -10.50 8.79
C PHE A 76 -10.70 -11.81 9.58
N ALA A 77 -9.57 -12.15 10.21
CA ALA A 77 -9.46 -13.32 11.06
C ALA A 77 -10.39 -13.24 12.29
N THR A 78 -10.78 -12.03 12.73
CA THR A 78 -11.76 -11.84 13.82
C THR A 78 -13.21 -12.05 13.38
N LEU A 79 -13.49 -12.03 12.07
CA LEU A 79 -14.85 -12.12 11.52
C LEU A 79 -15.25 -13.59 11.36
N PRO A 80 -16.27 -14.09 12.09
CA PRO A 80 -16.62 -15.51 12.06
C PRO A 80 -16.95 -16.03 10.66
N PHE A 81 -17.59 -15.24 9.81
CA PHE A 81 -17.96 -15.63 8.44
C PHE A 81 -16.77 -15.74 7.47
N MET A 82 -15.64 -15.12 7.80
CA MET A 82 -14.40 -15.18 7.02
C MET A 82 -13.48 -16.35 7.42
N THR A 83 -13.80 -17.08 8.49
CA THR A 83 -12.95 -18.15 9.04
C THR A 83 -13.68 -19.47 9.29
N GLN A 84 -14.92 -19.62 8.80
CA GLN A 84 -15.77 -20.79 9.06
C GLN A 84 -15.16 -22.08 8.51
N THR A 85 -14.71 -22.03 7.25
CA THR A 85 -14.20 -23.20 6.53
C THR A 85 -12.69 -23.33 6.65
N ARG A 86 -12.19 -24.55 6.50
CA ARG A 86 -10.75 -24.81 6.42
C ARG A 86 -10.11 -24.05 5.26
N ALA A 87 -10.76 -24.03 4.09
CA ALA A 87 -10.27 -23.35 2.91
C ALA A 87 -10.11 -21.83 3.14
N GLN A 88 -11.06 -21.19 3.82
CA GLN A 88 -10.97 -19.78 4.18
C GLN A 88 -9.77 -19.48 5.11
N ARG A 89 -9.58 -20.30 6.15
CA ARG A 89 -8.44 -20.14 7.07
C ARG A 89 -7.10 -20.33 6.37
N GLU A 90 -6.97 -21.36 5.54
CA GLU A 90 -5.77 -21.60 4.73
C GLU A 90 -5.53 -20.47 3.73
N ASN A 91 -6.59 -19.89 3.15
CA ASN A 91 -6.45 -18.77 2.23
C ASN A 91 -5.92 -17.51 2.94
N LEU A 92 -6.48 -17.16 4.10
CA LEU A 92 -5.98 -16.06 4.94
C LEU A 92 -4.52 -16.28 5.35
N GLN A 93 -4.15 -17.50 5.74
CA GLN A 93 -2.79 -17.83 6.11
C GLN A 93 -1.81 -17.70 4.93
N ARG A 94 -2.18 -18.20 3.74
CA ARG A 94 -1.37 -18.06 2.52
C ARG A 94 -1.18 -16.59 2.13
N GLU A 95 -2.25 -15.82 2.15
CA GLU A 95 -2.21 -14.38 1.87
C GLU A 95 -1.29 -13.66 2.87
N ARG A 96 -1.42 -13.94 4.18
CA ARG A 96 -0.55 -13.39 5.22
C ARG A 96 0.93 -13.69 4.94
N GLN A 97 1.27 -14.94 4.65
CA GLN A 97 2.65 -15.34 4.35
C GLN A 97 3.18 -14.63 3.10
N SER A 98 2.35 -14.51 2.06
CA SER A 98 2.70 -13.81 0.82
C SER A 98 3.06 -12.33 1.08
N ARG A 99 2.22 -11.64 1.86
CA ARG A 99 2.44 -10.22 2.18
C ARG A 99 3.68 -9.99 3.02
N LEU A 100 3.89 -10.80 4.06
CA LEU A 100 5.09 -10.69 4.91
C LEU A 100 6.37 -10.95 4.09
N ARG A 101 6.32 -11.92 3.19
CA ARG A 101 7.44 -12.24 2.30
C ARG A 101 7.74 -11.11 1.31
N PHE A 102 6.72 -10.47 0.77
CA PHE A 102 6.89 -9.29 -0.07
C PHE A 102 7.45 -8.11 0.73
N ALA A 103 6.96 -7.89 1.95
CA ALA A 103 7.45 -6.85 2.85
C ALA A 103 8.95 -7.02 3.17
N GLU A 104 9.39 -8.26 3.43
CA GLU A 104 10.79 -8.59 3.62
C GLU A 104 11.65 -8.25 2.40
N PHE A 105 11.16 -8.55 1.19
CA PHE A 105 11.84 -8.18 -0.05
C PHE A 105 11.98 -6.67 -0.17
N VAL A 106 10.91 -5.92 0.03
CA VAL A 106 10.94 -4.45 -0.03
C VAL A 106 11.94 -3.90 1.00
N LYS A 107 11.88 -4.37 2.25
CA LYS A 107 12.78 -3.93 3.32
C LYS A 107 14.26 -4.17 3.01
N THR A 108 14.58 -5.25 2.31
CA THR A 108 15.97 -5.65 2.02
C THR A 108 16.48 -5.13 0.67
N SER A 109 15.58 -4.86 -0.27
CA SER A 109 15.91 -4.58 -1.67
C SER A 109 15.55 -3.18 -2.14
N VAL A 110 14.75 -2.42 -1.38
CA VAL A 110 14.41 -1.02 -1.68
C VAL A 110 15.16 -0.11 -0.73
N SER A 111 16.06 0.69 -1.28
CA SER A 111 16.83 1.69 -0.56
C SER A 111 16.18 3.08 -0.63
N ALA A 112 16.58 3.98 0.26
CA ALA A 112 16.04 5.34 0.30
C ALA A 112 16.36 6.15 -0.99
N ASP A 113 17.45 5.79 -1.68
CA ASP A 113 17.89 6.39 -2.94
C ASP A 113 17.26 5.72 -4.17
N VAL A 114 16.20 4.91 -4.02
CA VAL A 114 15.57 4.20 -5.14
C VAL A 114 15.08 5.15 -6.24
N LEU A 115 14.72 6.39 -5.89
CA LEU A 115 14.30 7.44 -6.81
C LEU A 115 15.45 8.35 -7.28
N ASP A 116 16.65 8.19 -6.73
CA ASP A 116 17.78 9.03 -7.08
C ASP A 116 18.38 8.65 -8.44
N GLY A 117 18.94 9.65 -9.12
CA GLY A 117 19.61 9.49 -10.41
C GLY A 117 18.76 9.94 -11.60
N SER A 118 19.31 9.69 -12.78
CA SER A 118 18.70 9.94 -14.07
C SER A 118 17.57 8.95 -14.38
N ASN A 119 16.73 9.29 -15.36
CA ASN A 119 15.67 8.40 -15.84
C ASN A 119 16.21 7.02 -16.31
N VAL A 120 17.45 6.98 -16.83
CA VAL A 120 18.08 5.72 -17.25
C VAL A 120 18.45 4.87 -16.04
N GLU A 121 19.05 5.49 -15.02
CA GLU A 121 19.38 4.80 -13.77
C GLU A 121 18.13 4.30 -13.05
N PHE A 122 17.06 5.09 -13.02
CA PHE A 122 15.78 4.66 -12.46
C PHE A 122 15.21 3.45 -13.20
N LYS A 123 15.23 3.43 -14.53
CA LYS A 123 14.79 2.27 -15.33
C LYS A 123 15.62 1.02 -15.00
N ASN A 124 16.93 1.16 -14.88
CA ASN A 124 17.81 0.05 -14.50
C ASN A 124 17.48 -0.46 -13.07
N LYS A 125 17.29 0.45 -12.11
CA LYS A 125 16.85 0.10 -10.74
C LYS A 125 15.52 -0.65 -10.75
N LEU A 126 14.55 -0.21 -11.57
CA LEU A 126 13.25 -0.85 -11.71
C LEU A 126 13.34 -2.26 -12.33
N GLU A 127 14.19 -2.46 -13.33
CA GLU A 127 14.44 -3.78 -13.93
C GLU A 127 15.10 -4.74 -12.94
N VAL A 128 16.08 -4.27 -12.18
CA VAL A 128 16.75 -5.02 -11.12
C VAL A 128 15.74 -5.41 -10.03
N PHE A 129 14.93 -4.45 -9.57
CA PHE A 129 13.86 -4.70 -8.60
C PHE A 129 12.88 -5.75 -9.11
N THR A 130 12.38 -5.61 -10.34
CA THR A 130 11.40 -6.54 -10.93
C THR A 130 11.98 -7.96 -11.04
N SER A 131 13.23 -8.08 -11.48
CA SER A 131 13.91 -9.36 -11.62
C SER A 131 14.21 -10.00 -10.26
N GLY A 132 14.61 -9.18 -9.28
CA GLY A 132 14.82 -9.60 -7.90
C GLY A 132 13.53 -10.09 -7.25
N LEU A 133 12.41 -9.38 -7.48
CA LEU A 133 11.10 -9.72 -6.95
C LEU A 133 10.63 -11.07 -7.48
N LYS A 134 10.71 -11.30 -8.80
CA LYS A 134 10.34 -12.59 -9.41
C LYS A 134 11.10 -13.74 -8.75
N ARG A 135 12.42 -13.62 -8.64
CA ARG A 135 13.28 -14.62 -7.99
C ARG A 135 12.94 -14.79 -6.51
N HIS A 136 12.61 -13.70 -5.81
CA HIS A 136 12.22 -13.75 -4.41
C HIS A 136 10.89 -14.45 -4.21
N LEU A 137 9.94 -14.34 -5.15
CA LEU A 137 8.65 -15.01 -5.08
C LEU A 137 8.71 -16.49 -5.52
N GLU A 138 9.63 -16.85 -6.42
CA GLU A 138 9.83 -18.23 -6.92
C GLU A 138 10.38 -19.21 -5.87
N LYS A 139 11.09 -18.73 -4.83
CA LYS A 139 11.57 -19.65 -3.77
C LYS A 139 10.36 -20.27 -3.03
N PRO A 140 10.43 -21.50 -2.51
CA PRO A 140 9.43 -21.96 -1.55
C PRO A 140 9.52 -21.11 -0.28
N ALA A 141 8.38 -20.81 0.37
CA ALA A 141 8.44 -20.32 1.74
C ALA A 141 9.15 -21.39 2.58
N ALA A 142 10.18 -21.02 3.33
CA ALA A 142 10.89 -21.97 4.19
C ALA A 142 9.88 -22.62 5.13
N SER A 143 9.74 -23.93 5.04
CA SER A 143 8.98 -24.73 6.01
C SER A 143 9.76 -24.71 7.32
N TYR A 144 9.28 -23.91 8.28
CA TYR A 144 9.68 -24.01 9.68
C TYR A 144 8.74 -24.99 10.40
#